data_AF-A0A0B5QUL3-F1
#
_entry.id   AF-A0A0B5QUL3-F1
#
_cell.length_a   1.000
_cell.length_b   1.000
_cell.length_c   1.000
_cell.angle_alpha   90.00
_cell.angle_beta   90.00
_cell.angle_gamma   90.00
#
_symmetry.space_group_name_H-M   'P 1'
#
loop_
_entity.id
_entity.type
_entity.pdbx_description
1 polymer ?
#
loop_
_entity_poly.entity_id
_entity_poly.type
_entity_poly.pdbx_seq_one_letter_code
_entity_poly.pdbx_strand_id
1 'polypeptide(L)' 'MKILYFTATGNSLYIAKSLGSDYYSIPKLIKEGKYDLEDEKIGVIFPIYGGGVPKIVEEFLNI' A
#
# COMPACT_ATOMS: atom_id res chain seq x y z
N MET A 1 13.05 1.90 -3.68
CA MET A 1 11.64 2.19 -4.00
C MET A 1 10.76 1.32 -3.12
N LYS A 2 10.27 1.90 -2.04
CA LYS A 2 9.26 1.32 -1.16
C LYS A 2 7.93 1.23 -1.89
N ILE A 3 7.25 0.10 -1.75
CA ILE A 3 5.92 -0.15 -2.32
C ILE A 3 4.94 -0.33 -1.18
N LEU A 4 3.96 0.55 -1.10
CA LEU A 4 2.85 0.42 -0.15
C LEU A 4 1.70 -0.26 -0.87
N TYR A 5 1.11 -1.28 -0.26
CA TYR A 5 0.03 -2.01 -0.90
C TYR A 5 -1.17 -2.25 0.01
N PHE A 6 -2.34 -2.26 -0.62
CA PHE A 6 -3.57 -2.79 -0.04
C PHE A 6 -4.10 -3.91 -0.95
N THR A 7 -4.63 -4.98 -0.35
CA THR A 7 -5.13 -6.15 -1.08
C THR A 7 -6.23 -6.84 -0.29
N ALA A 8 -7.24 -7.39 -0.97
CA ALA A 8 -8.17 -8.35 -0.37
C ALA A 8 -7.71 -9.79 -0.61
N THR A 9 -7.72 -10.23 -1.88
CA THR A 9 -7.48 -11.63 -2.27
C THR A 9 -6.03 -11.93 -2.66
N GLY A 10 -5.14 -10.94 -2.59
CA GLY A 10 -3.71 -11.14 -2.85
C GLY A 10 -3.19 -10.63 -4.20
N ASN A 11 -4.06 -10.21 -5.13
CA ASN A 11 -3.63 -9.74 -6.47
C ASN A 11 -2.64 -8.55 -6.40
N SER A 12 -2.97 -7.51 -5.63
CA SER A 12 -2.08 -6.36 -5.47
C SER A 12 -0.78 -6.69 -4.71
N LEU A 13 -0.83 -7.68 -3.80
CA LEU A 13 0.37 -8.21 -3.13
C LEU A 13 1.25 -8.98 -4.11
N TYR A 14 0.67 -9.76 -5.01
CA TYR A 14 1.41 -10.45 -6.06
C TYR A 14 2.18 -9.44 -6.93
N ILE A 15 1.52 -8.35 -7.36
CA ILE A 15 2.18 -7.29 -8.11
C ILE A 15 3.28 -6.60 -7.27
N ALA A 16 3.01 -6.25 -6.02
CA ALA A 16 4.01 -5.63 -5.14
C ALA A 16 5.28 -6.50 -5.00
N LYS A 17 5.12 -7.81 -4.84
CA LYS A 17 6.23 -8.78 -4.79
C LYS A 17 7.02 -8.87 -6.10
N SER A 18 6.35 -8.74 -7.24
CA SER A 18 7.02 -8.81 -8.55
C SER A 18 7.89 -7.60 -8.85
N LEU A 19 7.63 -6.47 -8.19
CA LEU A 19 8.34 -5.21 -8.40
C LEU A 19 9.55 -5.03 -7.47
N GLY A 20 9.73 -5.88 -6.46
CA GLY A 20 10.88 -5.85 -5.57
C GLY A 20 10.65 -6.48 -4.20
N SER A 21 11.63 -6.36 -3.32
CA SER A 21 11.60 -6.91 -1.95
C SER A 21 11.12 -5.92 -0.89
N ASP A 22 11.04 -4.63 -1.22
CA ASP A 22 10.77 -3.55 -0.26
C ASP A 22 9.29 -3.13 -0.33
N TYR A 23 8.39 -4.00 0.16
CA TYR A 23 6.94 -3.79 0.12
C TYR A 23 6.28 -3.88 1.50
N TYR A 24 5.28 -3.03 1.73
CA TYR A 24 4.63 -2.84 3.02
C TYR A 24 3.10 -2.85 2.88
N SER A 25 2.45 -3.63 3.74
CA SER A 25 0.99 -3.68 3.82
C SER A 25 0.46 -2.44 4.52
N ILE A 26 -0.39 -1.66 3.84
CA ILE A 26 -1.06 -0.48 4.40
C ILE A 26 -1.83 -0.84 5.69
N PRO A 27 -2.70 -1.88 5.73
CA PRO A 27 -3.35 -2.29 6.97
C PRO A 27 -2.39 -2.60 8.12
N LYS A 28 -1.21 -3.17 7.81
CA LYS A 28 -0.19 -3.49 8.82
C LYS A 28 0.48 -2.22 9.34
N LEU A 29 0.82 -1.28 8.47
CA LEU A 29 1.39 0.02 8.84
C LEU A 29 0.45 0.80 9.75
N ILE A 30 -0.84 0.85 9.42
CA ILE A 30 -1.88 1.47 10.26
C ILE A 30 -1.91 0.79 11.64
N LYS A 31 -1.97 -0.54 11.68
CA LYS A 31 -2.01 -1.32 12.93
C LYS A 31 -0.77 -1.07 13.81
N GLU A 32 0.39 -0.89 13.19
CA GLU A 32 1.66 -0.67 13.90
C GLU A 32 1.95 0.82 14.17
N GLY A 33 1.10 1.74 13.72
CA GLY A 33 1.32 3.18 13.86
C GLY A 33 2.56 3.68 13.10
N LYS A 34 2.94 3.02 12.01
CA LYS A 34 4.14 3.35 11.22
C LYS A 34 3.77 4.15 9.97
N TYR A 35 3.94 5.47 10.06
CA TYR A 35 3.63 6.40 8.98
C TYR A 35 4.87 7.10 8.42
N ASP A 36 5.97 7.10 9.18
CA ASP A 36 7.23 7.72 8.77
C ASP A 36 7.98 6.81 7.79
N LEU A 37 7.76 7.04 6.49
CA LEU A 37 8.32 6.27 5.39
C LEU A 37 9.02 7.23 4.42
N GLU A 38 10.34 7.10 4.33
CA GLU A 38 11.15 7.90 3.41
C GLU A 38 11.80 7.03 2.31
N ASP A 39 11.73 7.47 1.06
CA ASP A 39 12.46 6.92 -0.09
C ASP A 39 12.49 7.99 -1.19
N GLU A 40 13.39 7.89 -2.18
CA GLU A 40 13.42 8.79 -3.34
C GLU A 40 12.07 8.77 -4.09
N LYS A 41 11.44 7.58 -4.14
CA LYS A 41 10.10 7.35 -4.69
C LYS A 41 9.38 6.29 -3.88
N ILE A 42 8.10 6.55 -3.60
CA ILE A 42 7.19 5.59 -2.96
C ILE A 42 6.07 5.23 -3.95
N GLY A 43 5.95 3.94 -4.26
CA GLY A 43 4.85 3.42 -5.08
C GLY A 43 3.67 3.00 -4.22
N VAL A 44 2.45 3.12 -4.75
CA VAL A 44 1.23 2.67 -4.07
C VAL A 44 0.45 1.72 -4.99
N ILE A 45 0.08 0.54 -4.49
CA ILE A 45 -0.63 -0.50 -5.26
C ILE A 45 -1.88 -0.94 -4.52
N PHE A 46 -3.04 -0.78 -5.14
CA PHE A 46 -4.33 -1.17 -4.56
C PHE A 46 -5.31 -1.61 -5.64
N PRO A 47 -6.31 -2.44 -5.29
CA PRO A 47 -7.42 -2.73 -6.18
C PRO A 47 -8.34 -1.52 -6.31
N ILE A 48 -9.01 -1.38 -7.46
CA ILE A 48 -10.10 -0.42 -7.61
C ILE A 48 -11.36 -1.00 -6.95
N TYR A 49 -11.89 -0.30 -5.94
CA TYR A 49 -13.15 -0.65 -5.28
C TYR A 49 -14.21 0.38 -5.67
N GLY A 50 -15.33 -0.07 -6.23
CA GLY A 50 -16.44 0.82 -6.62
C GLY A 50 -16.05 1.90 -7.64
N GLY A 51 -15.02 1.67 -8.45
CA GLY A 51 -14.51 2.65 -9.42
C GLY A 51 -13.52 3.67 -8.87
N GLY A 52 -13.16 3.58 -7.59
CA GLY A 52 -12.24 4.52 -6.93
C GLY A 52 -11.14 3.87 -6.10
N VAL A 53 -10.40 4.73 -5.41
CA VAL A 53 -9.39 4.35 -4.41
C VAL A 53 -10.12 3.75 -3.19
N PRO A 54 -9.65 2.62 -2.64
CA PRO A 54 -10.23 2.10 -1.40
C PRO A 54 -10.08 3.09 -0.24
N LYS A 55 -11.14 3.29 0.54
CA LYS A 55 -11.17 4.24 1.67
C LYS A 55 -9.99 4.12 2.63
N ILE A 56 -9.55 2.90 2.94
CA ILE A 56 -8.37 2.66 3.80
C ILE A 56 -7.07 3.22 3.23
N VAL A 57 -6.92 3.23 1.91
CA VAL A 57 -5.76 3.80 1.22
C VAL A 57 -5.85 5.32 1.23
N GLU A 58 -7.04 5.88 0.95
CA GLU A 58 -7.27 7.33 1.05
C GLU A 58 -6.99 7.84 2.47
N GLU A 59 -7.51 7.16 3.48
CA GLU A 59 -7.28 7.49 4.89
C GLU A 59 -5.78 7.42 5.23
N PHE A 60 -5.07 6.38 4.79
CA PHE A 60 -3.63 6.24 5.03
C PHE A 60 -2.80 7.38 4.41
N LEU A 61 -3.19 7.85 3.22
CA LEU A 61 -2.46 8.91 2.51
C LEU A 61 -2.76 10.34 3.02
N ASN A 62 -3.82 10.51 3.81
CA ASN A 62 -4.21 11.80 4.38
C ASN A 62 -3.75 11.98 5.85
N ILE A 63 -2.91 11.07 6.36
CA ILE A 63 -2.32 11.13 7.71
C ILE A 63 -1.20 12.16 7.78
#